data_AF-A0A9E0PUP6-F1
#
_entry.id   AF-A0A9E0PUP6-F1
#
_cell.length_a   1.000
_cell.length_b   1.000
_cell.length_c   1.000
_cell.angle_alpha   90.00
_cell.angle_beta   90.00
_cell.angle_gamma   90.00
#
_symmetry.space_group_name_H-M   'P 1'
#
loop_
_entity.id
_entity.type
_entity.pdbx_description
1 polymer ?
#
loop_
_entity_poly.entity_id
_entity_poly.type
_entity_poly.pdbx_seq_one_letter_code
_entity_poly.pdbx_strand_id
1 'polypeptide(L)'
;MKKEIGISLILRTMLCSLSIVSFLWAQPTLSEPPQSTQALPKAPKVAKKIELLLTKLKALLLEFYPQSTFTKKPDGFECRFNTRTFLIHHALKTGEWQEARAQEGPNRGGILCSVTESAGRYAGAAMVPQQFEYRYFSCLLMAPYNKNIDRHLIAHLYFPDNVKPQLLKRFNELITSFAQE
;
A
#
# COMPACT_ATOMS: atom_id res chain seq x y z
N MET A 1 -1.92 38.31 -47.44
CA MET A 1 -0.47 38.39 -47.75
C MET A 1 0.09 36.99 -47.79
N LYS A 2 0.45 36.53 -48.98
CA LYS A 2 1.10 35.24 -49.26
C LYS A 2 2.60 35.37 -48.99
N LYS A 3 3.20 34.37 -48.36
CA LYS A 3 4.65 34.10 -48.44
C LYS A 3 4.88 32.60 -48.57
N GLU A 4 5.10 32.19 -49.81
CA GLU A 4 6.02 31.11 -50.20
C GLU A 4 7.47 31.59 -49.86
N ILE A 5 8.57 30.85 -49.79
CA ILE A 5 9.17 29.71 -50.51
C ILE A 5 10.32 29.21 -49.58
N GLY A 6 10.76 27.94 -49.67
CA GLY A 6 12.11 27.60 -49.19
C GLY A 6 12.47 26.13 -49.05
N ILE A 7 12.49 25.39 -50.16
CA ILE A 7 13.04 24.02 -50.27
C ILE A 7 14.58 24.07 -50.09
N SER A 8 15.16 23.17 -49.29
CA SER A 8 16.54 22.72 -49.51
C SER A 8 16.68 21.24 -49.19
N LEU A 9 16.84 20.49 -50.27
CA LEU A 9 17.11 19.07 -50.39
C LEU A 9 18.64 18.91 -50.37
N ILE A 10 19.22 18.23 -49.38
CA ILE A 10 20.58 17.66 -49.50
C ILE A 10 20.55 16.20 -49.09
N LEU A 11 20.54 15.40 -50.14
CA LEU A 11 20.85 13.99 -50.23
C LEU A 11 22.32 13.77 -49.85
N ARG A 12 22.60 12.94 -48.84
CA ARG A 12 23.90 12.25 -48.71
C ARG A 12 23.70 10.82 -48.25
N THR A 13 23.68 9.94 -49.24
CA THR A 13 24.10 8.55 -49.16
C THR A 13 25.56 8.47 -48.74
N MET A 14 25.87 7.65 -47.72
CA MET A 14 27.14 6.92 -47.67
C MET A 14 26.96 5.59 -46.94
N LEU A 15 27.10 4.52 -47.73
CA LEU A 15 27.51 3.19 -47.30
C LEU A 15 28.82 3.28 -46.52
N CYS A 16 28.92 2.60 -45.38
CA CYS A 16 30.18 2.01 -44.95
C CYS A 16 29.98 0.78 -44.07
N SER A 17 30.49 -0.33 -44.62
CA SER A 17 31.13 -1.48 -43.96
C SER A 17 30.38 -2.21 -42.85
N LEU A 18 29.89 -3.40 -43.22
CA LEU A 18 29.88 -4.60 -42.39
C LEU A 18 31.22 -4.75 -41.66
N SER A 19 31.14 -4.97 -40.34
CA SER A 19 32.13 -5.74 -39.60
C SER A 19 31.36 -6.66 -38.65
N ILE A 20 31.25 -7.91 -39.08
CA ILE A 20 30.77 -9.02 -38.27
C ILE A 20 31.91 -9.34 -37.30
N VAL A 21 31.80 -8.85 -36.06
CA VAL A 21 32.60 -9.37 -34.95
C VAL A 21 31.67 -10.28 -34.14
N SER A 22 31.84 -11.58 -34.38
CA SER A 22 31.24 -12.66 -33.60
C SER A 22 31.78 -12.62 -32.17
N PHE A 23 31.18 -11.80 -31.31
CA PHE A 23 31.40 -11.87 -29.88
C PHE A 23 30.40 -12.87 -29.28
N LEU A 24 30.86 -14.12 -29.19
CA LEU A 24 30.26 -15.21 -28.44
C LEU A 24 30.37 -14.87 -26.94
N TRP A 25 29.54 -13.95 -26.45
CA TRP A 25 29.37 -13.77 -25.01
C TRP A 25 28.49 -14.91 -24.51
N ALA A 26 29.13 -15.87 -23.84
CA ALA A 26 28.45 -16.79 -22.95
C ALA A 26 27.59 -15.95 -21.99
N GLN A 27 26.27 -16.01 -22.16
CA GLN A 27 25.37 -15.42 -21.19
C GLN A 27 25.60 -16.16 -19.88
N PRO A 28 25.98 -15.48 -18.78
CA PRO A 28 25.82 -16.07 -17.47
C PRO A 28 24.32 -16.35 -17.34
N THR A 29 23.96 -17.63 -17.29
CA THR A 29 22.60 -18.04 -16.93
C THR A 29 22.32 -17.41 -15.58
N LEU A 30 21.51 -16.35 -15.58
CA LEU A 30 20.96 -15.79 -14.35
C LEU A 30 20.21 -16.96 -13.71
N SER A 31 20.83 -17.57 -12.70
CA SER A 31 20.12 -18.46 -11.79
C SER A 31 19.03 -17.62 -11.18
N GLU A 32 17.79 -17.81 -11.65
CA GLU A 32 16.62 -17.25 -10.98
C GLU A 32 16.74 -17.59 -9.49
N PRO A 33 16.61 -16.63 -8.57
CA PRO A 33 16.49 -16.97 -7.17
C PRO A 33 15.33 -17.97 -7.04
N PRO A 34 15.46 -19.02 -6.22
CA PRO A 34 14.36 -19.96 -6.04
C PRO A 34 13.14 -19.13 -5.66
N GLN A 35 12.14 -19.13 -6.55
CA GLN A 35 10.82 -18.64 -6.22
C GLN A 35 10.40 -19.45 -4.99
N SER A 36 10.45 -18.79 -3.83
CA SER A 36 9.88 -19.30 -2.60
C SER A 36 8.37 -19.31 -2.78
N THR A 37 7.89 -20.26 -3.57
CA THR A 37 6.50 -20.68 -3.65
C THR A 37 6.21 -21.41 -2.34
N GLN A 38 6.14 -20.69 -1.24
CA GLN A 38 5.50 -21.18 -0.03
C GLN A 38 3.98 -20.99 -0.18
N ALA A 39 3.41 -21.67 -1.18
CA ALA A 39 2.00 -22.02 -1.16
C ALA A 39 1.87 -23.27 -0.29
N LEU A 40 1.92 -23.09 1.04
CA LEU A 40 1.43 -24.14 1.94
C LEU A 40 -0.10 -24.05 1.96
N PRO A 41 -0.83 -25.16 1.74
CA PRO A 41 -2.29 -25.15 1.73
C PRO A 41 -2.80 -24.84 3.14
N LYS A 42 -3.34 -23.62 3.33
CA LYS A 42 -4.00 -23.22 4.58
C LYS A 42 -5.13 -24.20 4.87
N ALA A 43 -5.12 -24.79 6.07
CA ALA A 43 -6.27 -25.51 6.57
C ALA A 43 -7.51 -24.61 6.50
N PRO A 44 -8.64 -25.06 5.91
CA PRO A 44 -9.81 -24.23 5.58
C PRO A 44 -10.41 -23.49 6.79
N LYS A 45 -10.15 -23.98 8.02
CA LYS A 45 -10.59 -23.37 9.27
C LYS A 45 -9.95 -22.00 9.55
N VAL A 46 -8.67 -21.82 9.22
CA VAL A 46 -7.94 -20.57 9.48
C VAL A 46 -8.40 -19.47 8.53
N ALA A 47 -8.52 -19.77 7.24
CA ALA A 47 -9.01 -18.82 6.24
C ALA A 47 -10.40 -18.27 6.63
N LYS A 48 -11.30 -19.15 7.08
CA LYS A 48 -12.65 -18.77 7.52
C LYS A 48 -12.66 -17.81 8.72
N LYS A 49 -11.74 -17.96 9.67
CA LYS A 49 -11.64 -17.04 10.83
C LYS A 49 -11.23 -15.63 10.40
N ILE A 50 -10.22 -15.54 9.53
CA ILE A 50 -9.74 -14.26 9.00
C ILE A 50 -10.83 -13.56 8.20
N GLU A 51 -11.54 -14.31 7.34
CA GLU A 51 -12.69 -13.78 6.60
C GLU A 51 -13.79 -13.24 7.54
N LEU A 52 -14.06 -13.93 8.65
CA LEU A 52 -15.01 -13.47 9.66
C LEU A 52 -14.55 -12.15 10.32
N LEU A 53 -13.27 -12.04 10.68
CA LEU A 53 -12.70 -10.80 11.24
C LEU A 53 -12.81 -9.64 10.24
N LEU A 54 -12.42 -9.85 8.98
CA LEU A 54 -12.53 -8.83 7.93
C LEU A 54 -13.99 -8.43 7.69
N THR A 55 -14.93 -9.37 7.80
CA THR A 55 -16.37 -9.10 7.71
C THR A 55 -16.86 -8.23 8.87
N LYS A 56 -16.46 -8.54 10.11
CA LYS A 56 -16.78 -7.72 11.29
C LYS A 56 -16.20 -6.32 11.16
N LEU A 57 -14.97 -6.20 10.64
CA LEU A 57 -14.32 -4.92 10.43
C LEU A 57 -15.04 -4.08 9.36
N LYS A 58 -15.45 -4.70 8.26
CA LYS A 58 -16.28 -4.07 7.23
C LYS A 58 -17.62 -3.59 7.80
N ALA A 59 -18.29 -4.41 8.59
CA ALA A 59 -19.55 -4.04 9.24
C ALA A 59 -19.37 -2.84 10.19
N LEU A 60 -18.29 -2.83 10.99
CA LEU A 60 -17.95 -1.69 11.84
C LEU A 60 -17.76 -0.41 11.00
N LEU A 61 -16.98 -0.47 9.93
CA LEU A 61 -16.72 0.71 9.09
C LEU A 61 -18.00 1.22 8.42
N LEU A 62 -18.88 0.33 7.96
CA LEU A 62 -20.18 0.70 7.38
C LEU A 62 -21.16 1.29 8.40
N GLU A 63 -21.09 0.88 9.67
CA GLU A 63 -21.90 1.48 10.75
C GLU A 63 -21.57 2.97 10.94
N PHE A 64 -20.29 3.33 10.84
CA PHE A 64 -19.82 4.71 11.02
C PHE A 64 -19.84 5.52 9.72
N TYR A 65 -19.62 4.86 8.58
CA TYR A 65 -19.52 5.47 7.26
C TYR A 65 -20.27 4.63 6.21
N PRO A 66 -21.62 4.73 6.16
CA PRO A 66 -22.45 3.88 5.30
C PRO A 66 -22.19 4.00 3.80
N GLN A 67 -21.63 5.14 3.37
CA GLN A 67 -21.33 5.44 1.97
C GLN A 67 -19.89 5.05 1.57
N SER A 68 -19.18 4.28 2.40
CA SER A 68 -17.82 3.87 2.11
C SER A 68 -17.75 2.89 0.93
N THR A 69 -16.76 3.07 0.08
CA THR A 69 -16.42 2.12 -0.99
C THR A 69 -15.42 1.10 -0.47
N PHE A 70 -15.62 -0.18 -0.83
CA PHE A 70 -14.73 -1.27 -0.45
C PHE A 70 -14.12 -1.92 -1.69
N THR A 71 -12.79 -1.98 -1.73
CA THR A 71 -12.04 -2.67 -2.76
C THR A 71 -11.40 -3.91 -2.15
N LYS A 72 -11.74 -5.08 -2.69
CA LYS A 72 -11.09 -6.34 -2.29
C LYS A 72 -9.66 -6.35 -2.81
N LYS A 73 -8.71 -6.75 -1.96
CA LYS A 73 -7.31 -7.04 -2.31
C LYS A 73 -7.07 -8.55 -2.14
N PRO A 74 -6.01 -9.12 -2.75
CA PRO A 74 -5.69 -10.54 -2.60
C PRO A 74 -5.59 -10.96 -1.13
N ASP A 75 -4.91 -10.15 -0.31
CA ASP A 75 -4.63 -10.45 1.10
C ASP A 75 -5.42 -9.56 2.07
N GLY A 76 -6.54 -8.97 1.65
CA GLY A 76 -7.35 -8.14 2.53
C GLY A 76 -8.31 -7.20 1.80
N PHE A 77 -8.44 -5.97 2.30
CA PHE A 77 -9.31 -4.98 1.67
C PHE A 77 -8.83 -3.55 1.92
N GLU A 78 -9.39 -2.65 1.12
CA GLU A 78 -9.30 -1.22 1.31
C GLU A 78 -10.70 -0.60 1.38
N CYS A 79 -10.86 0.38 2.25
CA CYS A 79 -12.11 1.10 2.48
C CYS A 79 -11.85 2.60 2.36
N ARG A 80 -12.67 3.30 1.58
CA ARG A 80 -12.52 4.75 1.34
C ARG A 80 -13.86 5.45 1.51
N PHE A 81 -13.84 6.60 2.16
CA PHE A 81 -14.97 7.52 2.17
C PHE A 81 -14.47 8.95 2.28
N ASN A 82 -14.92 9.82 1.38
CA ASN A 82 -14.56 11.23 1.33
C ASN A 82 -13.03 11.45 1.46
N THR A 83 -12.27 10.83 0.56
CA THR A 83 -10.80 10.94 0.51
C THR A 83 -10.37 11.96 -0.54
N ARG A 84 -9.16 12.52 -0.38
CA ARG A 84 -8.47 13.32 -1.40
C ARG A 84 -6.97 13.14 -1.30
N THR A 85 -6.25 13.56 -2.33
CA THR A 85 -4.79 13.63 -2.32
C THR A 85 -4.32 14.90 -1.61
N PHE A 86 -3.36 14.75 -0.71
CA PHE A 86 -2.68 15.83 -0.01
C PHE A 86 -1.20 15.84 -0.38
N LEU A 87 -0.61 17.03 -0.40
CA LEU A 87 0.84 17.19 -0.46
C LEU A 87 1.37 17.23 0.98
N ILE A 88 2.06 16.16 1.39
CA ILE A 88 2.54 16.00 2.76
C ILE A 88 4.02 16.32 2.81
N HIS A 89 4.38 17.18 3.75
CA HIS A 89 5.75 17.51 4.11
C HIS A 89 6.07 16.91 5.47
N HIS A 90 7.19 16.19 5.57
CA HIS A 90 7.72 15.71 6.83
C HIS A 90 9.07 16.37 7.08
N ALA A 91 9.28 16.83 8.31
CA ALA A 91 10.62 17.17 8.76
C ALA A 91 11.43 15.88 8.91
N LEU A 92 12.64 15.87 8.35
CA LEU A 92 13.63 14.85 8.61
C LEU A 92 14.11 14.97 10.06
N LYS A 93 14.68 13.87 10.58
CA LYS A 93 15.35 13.89 11.89
C LYS A 93 16.54 14.85 11.93
N THR A 94 17.05 15.28 10.78
CA THR A 94 18.09 16.29 10.61
C THR A 94 17.58 17.74 10.74
N GLY A 95 16.25 17.95 10.75
CA GLY A 95 15.62 19.27 10.73
C GLY A 95 15.35 19.81 9.32
N GLU A 96 15.84 19.16 8.28
CA GLU A 96 15.53 19.51 6.88
C GLU A 96 14.13 19.06 6.49
N TRP A 97 13.47 19.78 5.58
CA TRP A 97 12.17 19.39 5.06
C TRP A 97 12.31 18.45 3.86
N GLN A 98 11.59 17.32 3.87
CA GLN A 98 11.50 16.47 2.69
C GLN A 98 10.69 17.16 1.58
N GLU A 99 10.97 16.79 0.33
CA GLU A 99 10.10 17.11 -0.80
C GLU A 99 8.67 16.63 -0.53
N ALA A 100 7.70 17.42 -0.98
CA ALA A 100 6.30 17.11 -0.78
C ALA A 100 5.96 15.80 -1.49
N ARG A 101 5.40 14.83 -0.77
CA ARG A 101 4.85 13.63 -1.39
C ARG A 101 3.34 13.71 -1.49
N ALA A 102 2.80 13.36 -2.65
CA ALA A 102 1.38 13.17 -2.82
C ALA A 102 0.95 11.90 -2.05
N GLN A 103 0.02 12.06 -1.12
CA GLN A 103 -0.52 10.96 -0.33
C GLN A 103 -2.04 11.13 -0.20
N GLU A 104 -2.77 10.05 -0.44
CA GLU A 104 -4.21 10.03 -0.21
C GLU A 104 -4.52 9.99 1.29
N GLY A 105 -5.53 10.74 1.70
CA GLY A 105 -6.04 10.73 3.06
C GLY A 105 -7.50 11.19 3.14
N PRO A 106 -8.13 11.07 4.31
CA PRO A 106 -9.50 11.49 4.50
C PRO A 106 -9.62 13.02 4.57
N ASN A 107 -10.69 13.56 4.01
CA ASN A 107 -11.18 14.90 4.38
C ASN A 107 -11.85 14.86 5.75
N ARG A 108 -12.28 16.04 6.24
CA ARG A 108 -13.14 16.13 7.41
C ARG A 108 -14.41 15.30 7.21
N GLY A 109 -14.69 14.41 8.17
CA GLY A 109 -15.79 13.45 8.09
C GLY A 109 -15.55 12.26 7.16
N GLY A 110 -14.36 12.11 6.57
CA GLY A 110 -13.96 10.94 5.79
C GLY A 110 -13.25 9.86 6.61
N ILE A 111 -12.93 8.75 5.93
CA ILE A 111 -12.06 7.69 6.44
C ILE A 111 -11.30 7.03 5.28
N LEU A 112 -10.06 6.61 5.53
CA LEU A 112 -9.32 5.72 4.65
C LEU A 112 -8.74 4.57 5.49
N CYS A 113 -9.07 3.33 5.15
CA CYS A 113 -8.60 2.16 5.87
C CYS A 113 -8.04 1.12 4.90
N SER A 114 -6.88 0.55 5.22
CA SER A 114 -6.32 -0.59 4.50
C SER A 114 -5.92 -1.66 5.49
N VAL A 115 -6.38 -2.89 5.25
CA VAL A 115 -6.00 -4.06 6.04
C VAL A 115 -5.46 -5.11 5.09
N THR A 116 -4.25 -5.59 5.37
CA THR A 116 -3.60 -6.66 4.63
C THR A 116 -3.02 -7.70 5.57
N GLU A 117 -3.16 -8.97 5.23
CA GLU A 117 -2.52 -10.08 5.92
C GLU A 117 -1.11 -10.30 5.35
N SER A 118 -0.15 -10.65 6.20
CA SER A 118 1.19 -11.04 5.76
C SER A 118 1.74 -12.16 6.64
N ALA A 119 2.68 -12.93 6.06
CA ALA A 119 3.33 -14.03 6.74
C ALA A 119 4.35 -13.56 7.78
N GLY A 120 4.56 -14.36 8.82
CA GLY A 120 5.52 -14.08 9.88
C GLY A 120 5.13 -12.92 10.78
N ARG A 121 6.13 -12.39 11.49
CA ARG A 121 5.99 -11.23 12.38
C ARG A 121 6.14 -9.93 11.62
N TYR A 122 5.52 -8.87 12.12
CA TYR A 122 5.72 -7.53 11.59
C TYR A 122 7.19 -7.12 11.72
N ALA A 123 7.81 -6.75 10.60
CA ALA A 123 9.21 -6.36 10.49
C ALA A 123 9.40 -4.90 10.01
N GLY A 124 8.36 -4.08 10.08
CA GLY A 124 8.45 -2.68 9.71
C GLY A 124 9.20 -1.84 10.76
N ALA A 125 9.61 -0.64 10.38
CA ALA A 125 10.41 0.26 11.22
C ALA A 125 9.67 0.82 12.44
N ALA A 126 8.32 0.76 12.45
CA ALA A 126 7.49 1.29 13.51
C ALA A 126 7.30 0.29 14.65
N MET A 127 7.31 0.75 15.90
CA MET A 127 6.87 -0.06 17.03
C MET A 127 5.35 0.03 17.14
N VAL A 128 4.63 -1.02 16.72
CA VAL A 128 3.17 -1.03 16.67
C VAL A 128 2.51 -1.54 17.96
N PRO A 129 1.31 -1.07 18.33
CA PRO A 129 0.51 -0.05 17.64
C PRO A 129 1.09 1.36 17.80
N GLN A 130 1.03 2.16 16.73
CA GLN A 130 1.54 3.53 16.71
C GLN A 130 0.60 4.46 15.95
N GLN A 131 0.39 5.66 16.49
CA GLN A 131 -0.29 6.74 15.78
C GLN A 131 0.73 7.71 15.18
N PHE A 132 0.53 8.05 13.91
CA PHE A 132 1.29 9.06 13.20
C PHE A 132 0.40 10.26 12.93
N GLU A 133 0.82 11.42 13.41
CA GLU A 133 0.14 12.69 13.15
C GLU A 133 0.69 13.30 11.86
N TYR A 134 -0.18 13.49 10.87
CA TYR A 134 0.11 14.29 9.69
C TYR A 134 -0.55 15.65 9.84
N ARG A 135 -0.14 16.62 9.02
CA ARG A 135 -0.70 17.98 9.04
C ARG A 135 -2.22 18.04 8.85
N TYR A 136 -2.80 17.05 8.16
CA TYR A 136 -4.21 17.07 7.74
C TYR A 136 -5.09 15.97 8.34
N PHE A 137 -4.47 14.91 8.86
CA PHE A 137 -5.15 13.72 9.40
C PHE A 137 -4.15 12.90 10.23
N SER A 138 -4.63 11.95 11.01
CA SER A 138 -3.81 10.97 11.71
C SER A 138 -3.88 9.61 11.03
N CYS A 139 -2.86 8.78 11.23
CA CYS A 139 -2.87 7.35 10.86
C CYS A 139 -2.60 6.51 12.10
N LEU A 140 -3.52 5.61 12.45
CA LEU A 140 -3.28 4.52 13.38
C LEU A 140 -2.77 3.31 12.60
N LEU A 141 -1.51 2.95 12.85
CA LEU A 141 -0.88 1.73 12.34
C LEU A 141 -0.91 0.65 13.42
N MET A 142 -1.42 -0.52 13.07
CA MET A 142 -1.43 -1.69 13.92
C MET A 142 -0.92 -2.90 13.15
N ALA A 143 -0.16 -3.77 13.81
CA ALA A 143 0.20 -5.05 13.23
C ALA A 143 0.18 -6.23 14.20
N PRO A 144 -1.01 -6.67 14.66
CA PRO A 144 -1.13 -7.80 15.59
C PRO A 144 -0.63 -9.08 14.94
N TYR A 145 0.20 -9.82 15.67
CA TYR A 145 0.77 -11.09 15.24
C TYR A 145 0.06 -12.26 15.92
N ASN A 146 -0.34 -13.25 15.13
CA ASN A 146 -0.93 -14.50 15.60
C ASN A 146 0.09 -15.63 15.48
N LYS A 147 0.49 -16.17 16.64
CA LYS A 147 1.49 -17.24 16.76
C LYS A 147 1.01 -18.59 16.22
N ASN A 148 -0.29 -18.86 16.28
CA ASN A 148 -0.85 -20.17 15.92
C ASN A 148 -0.78 -20.40 14.41
N ILE A 149 -0.85 -19.32 13.63
CA ILE A 149 -0.86 -19.37 12.17
C ILE A 149 0.40 -18.76 11.54
N ASP A 150 1.32 -18.24 12.36
CA ASP A 150 2.55 -17.53 11.95
C ASP A 150 2.28 -16.41 10.93
N ARG A 151 1.34 -15.52 11.26
CA ARG A 151 0.95 -14.39 10.41
C ARG A 151 0.60 -13.15 11.22
N HIS A 152 0.69 -11.99 10.60
CA HIS A 152 0.22 -10.74 11.16
C HIS A 152 -0.77 -10.04 10.21
N LEU A 153 -1.66 -9.24 10.78
CA LEU A 153 -2.39 -8.23 10.02
C LEU A 153 -1.58 -6.94 9.99
N ILE A 154 -1.68 -6.15 8.94
CA ILE A 154 -1.19 -4.77 8.86
C ILE A 154 -2.43 -3.92 8.60
N ALA A 155 -2.85 -3.15 9.61
CA ALA A 155 -3.99 -2.27 9.54
C ALA A 155 -3.53 -0.82 9.61
N HIS A 156 -3.85 -0.05 8.56
CA HIS A 156 -3.72 1.39 8.53
C HIS A 156 -5.12 2.00 8.58
N LEU A 157 -5.38 2.83 9.60
CA LEU A 157 -6.61 3.62 9.70
C LEU A 157 -6.24 5.09 9.68
N TYR A 158 -6.52 5.76 8.56
CA TYR A 158 -6.37 7.20 8.41
C TYR A 158 -7.70 7.89 8.76
N PHE A 159 -7.65 8.87 9.65
CA PHE A 159 -8.83 9.57 10.15
C PHE A 159 -8.55 11.05 10.43
N PRO A 160 -9.55 11.94 10.26
CA PRO A 160 -9.45 13.34 10.65
C PRO A 160 -9.62 13.52 12.17
N ASP A 161 -9.28 14.69 12.69
CA ASP A 161 -9.32 14.99 14.14
C ASP A 161 -10.73 14.88 14.75
N ASN A 162 -11.78 14.98 13.93
CA ASN A 162 -13.18 14.87 14.35
C ASN A 162 -13.74 13.44 14.30
N VAL A 163 -12.88 12.42 14.26
CA VAL A 163 -13.31 11.01 14.28
C VAL A 163 -14.03 10.68 15.58
N LYS A 164 -15.05 9.82 15.52
CA LYS A 164 -15.77 9.34 16.71
C LYS A 164 -14.83 8.42 17.53
N PRO A 165 -14.55 8.71 18.81
CA PRO A 165 -13.64 7.88 19.62
C PRO A 165 -14.07 6.42 19.74
N GLN A 166 -15.39 6.18 19.72
CA GLN A 166 -15.96 4.83 19.76
C GLN A 166 -15.54 3.97 18.55
N LEU A 167 -15.35 4.58 17.38
CA LEU A 167 -14.82 3.88 16.20
C LEU A 167 -13.39 3.40 16.48
N LEU A 168 -12.51 4.30 16.93
CA LEU A 168 -11.10 3.98 17.19
C LEU A 168 -10.97 2.86 18.22
N LYS A 169 -11.77 2.93 19.30
CA LYS A 169 -11.81 1.89 20.33
C LYS A 169 -12.22 0.52 19.75
N ARG A 170 -13.38 0.45 19.08
CA ARG A 170 -13.90 -0.81 18.51
C ARG A 170 -13.00 -1.35 17.40
N PHE A 171 -12.39 -0.48 16.61
CA PHE A 171 -11.42 -0.86 15.59
C PHE A 171 -10.19 -1.50 16.21
N ASN A 172 -9.61 -0.86 17.24
CA ASN A 172 -8.46 -1.39 17.98
C ASN A 172 -8.77 -2.77 18.60
N GLU A 173 -9.93 -2.91 19.24
CA GLU A 173 -10.38 -4.18 19.83
C GLU A 173 -10.49 -5.29 18.78
N LEU A 174 -11.13 -5.03 17.63
CA LEU A 174 -11.28 -6.00 16.54
C LEU A 174 -9.96 -6.38 15.90
N ILE A 175 -9.06 -5.43 15.68
CA ILE A 175 -7.75 -5.74 15.10
C ILE A 175 -6.93 -6.55 16.10
N THR A 176 -6.90 -6.15 17.37
CA THR A 176 -6.12 -6.84 18.41
C THR A 176 -6.61 -8.27 18.66
N SER A 177 -7.91 -8.55 18.49
CA SER A 177 -8.44 -9.92 18.67
C SER A 177 -7.80 -10.93 17.72
N PHE A 178 -7.26 -10.49 16.57
CA PHE A 178 -6.53 -11.35 15.65
C PHE A 178 -5.37 -12.11 16.31
N ALA A 179 -4.67 -11.48 17.28
CA ALA A 179 -3.54 -12.12 17.97
C ALA A 179 -3.97 -13.23 18.94
N GLN A 180 -5.25 -13.29 19.30
CA GLN A 180 -5.80 -14.22 20.30
C GLN A 180 -6.46 -15.46 19.67
N GLU A 181 -6.67 -15.46 18.36
CA GLU A 181 -7.43 -16.51 17.64
C GLU A 181 -6.61 -17.75 17.24
#